data_AF-A0A1P8K6R3-F1
#
_entry.id   AF-A0A1P8K6R3-F1
#
_cell.length_a   1.000
_cell.length_b   1.000
_cell.length_c   1.000
_cell.angle_alpha   90.00
_cell.angle_beta   90.00
_cell.angle_gamma   90.00
#
_symmetry.space_group_name_H-M   'P 1'
#
loop_
_entity.id
_entity.type
_entity.pdbx_description
1 polymer ?
#
loop_
_entity_poly.entity_id
_entity_poly.type
_entity_poly.pdbx_seq_one_letter_code
_entity_poly.pdbx_strand_id
1 'polypeptide(L)'
;MASSPTSFASVKLPAELVQQAREAAQPMRRSVAGQVEYWATLGRIVEHSGLTAQEAQTAIAGYEIAARRARPSADKPASQADALLAQFMAVENDASLAQRVREVVASNRSKAGQRVA
;
A
#
# COMPACT_ATOMS: atom_id res chain seq x y z
N MET A 1 19.97 -33.01 29.62
CA MET A 1 20.35 -32.45 28.30
C MET A 1 20.62 -30.98 28.50
N ALA A 2 21.86 -30.53 28.27
CA ALA A 2 22.22 -29.14 28.49
C ALA A 2 21.59 -28.28 27.39
N SER A 3 20.72 -27.33 27.78
CA SER A 3 20.26 -26.27 26.88
C SER A 3 21.41 -25.28 26.76
N SER A 4 22.09 -25.24 25.61
CA SER A 4 23.11 -24.23 25.35
C SER A 4 22.45 -22.84 25.45
N PRO A 5 22.97 -21.92 26.30
CA PRO A 5 22.42 -20.58 26.37
C PRO A 5 22.61 -19.91 25.01
N THR A 6 21.50 -19.59 24.35
CA THR A 6 21.52 -18.86 23.08
C THR A 6 21.98 -17.44 23.39
N SER A 7 23.22 -17.12 23.01
CA SER A 7 23.75 -15.77 23.18
C SER A 7 23.07 -14.83 22.18
N PHE A 8 22.27 -13.90 22.67
CA PHE A 8 21.60 -12.89 21.84
C PHE A 8 22.51 -11.68 21.67
N ALA A 9 22.81 -11.32 20.42
CA ALA A 9 23.50 -10.08 20.07
C ALA A 9 22.51 -9.08 19.49
N SER A 10 22.55 -7.83 19.95
CA SER A 10 21.75 -6.76 19.37
C SER A 10 22.48 -6.14 18.18
N VAL A 11 21.86 -6.18 17.00
CA VAL A 11 22.38 -5.59 15.77
C VAL A 11 21.53 -4.40 15.35
N LYS A 12 22.17 -3.31 14.92
CA LYS A 12 21.45 -2.16 14.33
C LYS A 12 21.15 -2.48 12.87
N LEU A 13 19.87 -2.51 12.52
CA LEU A 13 19.39 -2.76 11.17
C LEU A 13 18.68 -1.53 10.62
N PRO A 14 18.76 -1.26 9.30
CA PRO A 14 17.97 -0.21 8.66
C PRO A 14 16.46 -0.41 8.90
N ALA A 15 15.73 0.68 9.13
CA ALA A 15 14.30 0.63 9.42
C ALA A 15 13.49 -0.05 8.30
N GLU A 16 13.84 0.22 7.04
CA GLU A 16 13.23 -0.38 5.85
C GLU A 16 13.33 -1.92 5.87
N LEU A 17 14.50 -2.45 6.21
CA LEU A 17 14.72 -3.91 6.27
C LEU A 17 13.88 -4.53 7.40
N VAL A 18 13.80 -3.86 8.54
CA VAL A 18 12.96 -4.30 9.67
C VAL A 18 11.48 -4.33 9.28
N GLN A 19 11.01 -3.34 8.51
CA GLN A 19 9.64 -3.27 8.02
C GLN A 19 9.34 -4.39 7.01
N GLN A 20 10.23 -4.63 6.05
CA GLN A 20 10.11 -5.75 5.11
C GLN A 20 10.08 -7.10 5.83
N ALA A 21 10.96 -7.29 6.83
CA ALA A 21 10.98 -8.51 7.63
C ALA A 21 9.68 -8.68 8.42
N ARG A 22 9.10 -7.61 8.96
CA ARG A 22 7.80 -7.64 9.63
C ARG A 22 6.67 -8.08 8.70
N GLU A 23 6.61 -7.49 7.49
CA GLU A 23 5.61 -7.81 6.48
C GLU A 23 5.72 -9.26 6.02
N ALA A 24 6.93 -9.74 5.74
CA ALA A 24 7.17 -11.12 5.34
C ALA A 24 6.90 -12.14 6.48
N ALA A 25 7.07 -11.71 7.74
CA ALA A 25 6.83 -12.57 8.90
C ALA A 25 5.34 -12.75 9.25
N GLN A 26 4.49 -11.75 8.92
CA GLN A 26 3.07 -11.73 9.28
C GLN A 26 2.29 -12.98 8.82
N PRO A 27 2.36 -13.42 7.54
CA PRO A 27 1.61 -14.58 7.07
C PRO A 27 2.02 -15.87 7.77
N MET A 28 3.29 -15.99 8.15
CA MET A 28 3.85 -17.17 8.79
C MET A 28 3.82 -17.09 10.32
N ARG A 29 3.25 -16.02 10.88
CA ARG A 29 3.22 -15.71 12.33
C ARG A 29 4.60 -15.82 12.98
N ARG A 30 5.65 -15.44 12.25
CA ARG A 30 7.04 -15.45 12.72
C ARG A 30 7.38 -14.14 13.41
N SER A 31 8.41 -14.16 14.25
CA SER A 31 9.01 -12.92 14.75
C SER A 31 9.85 -12.27 13.65
N VAL A 32 10.09 -10.96 13.76
CA VAL A 32 10.99 -10.22 12.84
C VAL A 32 12.40 -10.84 12.87
N ALA A 33 12.92 -11.16 14.06
CA ALA A 33 14.21 -11.81 14.22
C ALA A 33 14.24 -13.18 13.51
N GLY A 34 13.20 -14.01 13.68
CA GLY A 34 13.10 -15.30 13.03
C GLY A 34 12.98 -15.21 11.51
N GLN A 35 12.35 -14.14 11.00
CA GLN A 35 12.31 -13.89 9.56
C GLN A 35 13.67 -13.50 8.99
N VAL A 36 14.45 -12.69 9.72
CA VAL A 36 15.82 -12.32 9.33
C VAL A 36 16.73 -13.55 9.37
N GLU A 37 16.61 -14.41 10.38
CA GLU A 37 17.35 -15.68 10.46
C GLU A 37 17.03 -16.61 9.29
N TYR A 38 15.75 -16.69 8.92
CA TYR A 38 15.31 -17.47 7.77
C TYR A 38 15.93 -16.96 6.46
N TRP A 39 15.91 -15.65 6.21
CA TRP A 39 16.56 -15.06 5.04
C TRP A 39 18.07 -15.31 5.02
N ALA A 40 18.75 -15.19 6.16
CA ALA A 40 20.18 -15.48 6.27
C ALA A 40 20.49 -16.95 5.96
N THR A 41 19.63 -17.87 6.41
CA THR A 41 19.75 -19.30 6.13
C THR A 41 19.58 -19.59 4.64
N LEU A 42 18.58 -18.99 3.99
CA LEU A 42 18.40 -19.10 2.54
C LEU A 42 19.61 -18.57 1.77
N GLY A 43 20.12 -17.39 2.14
CA GLY A 43 21.32 -16.82 1.50
C GLY A 43 22.52 -17.76 1.59
N ARG A 44 22.75 -18.35 2.77
CA ARG A 44 23.82 -19.34 2.95
C ARG A 44 23.63 -20.56 2.07
N ILE A 45 22.42 -21.12 1.99
CA ILE A 45 22.14 -22.28 1.12
C ILE A 45 22.42 -21.93 -0.34
N VAL A 46 21.96 -20.76 -0.79
CA VAL A 46 22.18 -20.28 -2.16
C VAL A 46 23.67 -20.21 -2.50
N GLU A 47 24.48 -19.61 -1.62
CA GLU A 47 25.94 -19.55 -1.78
C GLU A 47 26.60 -20.94 -1.84
N HIS A 48 26.17 -21.87 -0.98
CA HIS A 48 26.75 -23.22 -0.91
C HIS A 48 26.28 -24.14 -2.05
N SER A 49 25.09 -23.90 -2.60
CA SER A 49 24.55 -24.64 -3.75
C SER A 49 25.21 -24.29 -5.08
N GLY A 50 26.11 -23.29 -5.09
CA GLY A 50 26.80 -22.86 -6.30
C GLY A 50 25.91 -22.10 -7.29
N LEU A 51 24.75 -21.58 -6.83
CA LEU A 51 24.04 -20.55 -7.59
C LEU A 51 25.00 -19.37 -7.67
N THR A 52 25.42 -19.00 -8.88
CA THR A 52 26.48 -18.01 -9.03
C THR A 52 26.02 -16.71 -8.37
N ALA A 53 26.92 -15.99 -7.71
CA ALA A 53 26.59 -14.69 -7.13
C ALA A 53 25.92 -13.75 -8.16
N GLN A 54 26.23 -13.95 -9.44
CA GLN A 54 25.64 -13.25 -10.57
C GLN A 54 24.17 -13.64 -10.86
N GLU A 55 23.79 -14.91 -10.76
CA GLU A 55 22.39 -15.35 -10.86
C GLU A 55 21.56 -14.84 -9.68
N ALA A 56 22.13 -14.88 -8.46
CA ALA A 56 21.50 -14.31 -7.28
C ALA A 56 21.32 -12.79 -7.42
N GLN A 57 22.33 -12.07 -7.89
CA GLN A 57 22.24 -10.63 -8.18
C GLN A 57 21.20 -10.33 -9.26
N THR A 58 21.12 -11.14 -10.31
CA THR A 58 20.12 -10.99 -11.37
C THR A 58 18.70 -11.18 -10.83
N ALA A 59 18.50 -12.19 -9.96
CA ALA A 59 17.22 -12.42 -9.28
C ALA A 59 16.85 -11.26 -8.34
N ILE A 60 17.82 -10.72 -7.58
CA ILE A 60 17.62 -9.55 -6.70
C ILE A 60 17.25 -8.32 -7.52
N ALA A 61 17.98 -8.03 -8.60
CA ALA A 61 17.71 -6.91 -9.48
C ALA A 61 16.30 -7.02 -10.11
N GLY A 62 15.92 -8.23 -10.54
CA GLY A 62 14.57 -8.52 -11.04
C GLY A 62 13.49 -8.26 -10.00
N TYR A 63 13.70 -8.73 -8.76
CA TYR A 63 12.79 -8.49 -7.64
C TYR A 63 12.67 -6.99 -7.32
N GLU A 64 13.77 -6.25 -7.28
CA GLU A 64 13.74 -4.80 -7.02
C GLU A 64 13.02 -4.02 -8.12
N ILE A 65 13.21 -4.38 -9.38
CA ILE A 65 12.49 -3.77 -10.51
C ILE A 65 10.98 -4.05 -10.40
N ALA A 66 10.60 -5.29 -10.08
CA ALA A 66 9.21 -5.66 -9.85
C ALA A 66 8.61 -4.92 -8.64
N ALA A 67 9.36 -4.83 -7.54
CA ALA A 67 8.95 -4.12 -6.33
C ALA A 67 8.79 -2.60 -6.58
N ARG A 68 9.67 -1.99 -7.38
CA ARG A 68 9.52 -0.58 -7.80
C ARG A 68 8.30 -0.36 -8.68
N ARG A 69 7.99 -1.30 -9.58
CA ARG A 69 6.77 -1.24 -10.42
C ARG A 69 5.48 -1.47 -9.63
N ALA A 70 5.55 -2.29 -8.58
CA ALA A 70 4.42 -2.58 -7.70
C ALA A 70 4.16 -1.47 -6.68
N ARG A 71 5.17 -0.64 -6.35
CA ARG A 71 4.92 0.61 -5.62
C ARG A 71 4.05 1.52 -6.48
N PRO A 72 2.88 1.95 -6.00
CA PRO A 72 2.09 2.93 -6.72
C PRO A 72 2.94 4.20 -6.86
N SER A 73 3.30 4.54 -8.09
CA SER A 73 3.83 5.86 -8.41
C SER A 73 2.79 6.87 -7.97
N ALA A 74 3.21 7.90 -7.22
CA ALA A 74 2.35 9.02 -6.82
C ALA A 74 1.70 9.75 -8.02
N ASP A 75 2.09 9.42 -9.25
CA ASP A 75 1.64 10.00 -10.51
C ASP A 75 0.68 9.12 -11.35
N LYS A 76 0.14 8.01 -10.83
CA LYS A 76 -0.92 7.29 -11.58
C LYS A 76 -2.28 7.98 -11.40
N PRO A 77 -3.09 8.07 -12.47
CA PRO A 77 -4.32 8.84 -12.46
C PRO A 77 -5.24 8.30 -11.38
N ALA A 78 -5.76 9.23 -10.58
CA ALA A 78 -6.86 9.05 -9.64
C ALA A 78 -7.83 8.02 -10.24
N SER A 79 -8.18 6.99 -9.45
CA SER A 79 -9.13 5.98 -9.92
C SER A 79 -10.39 6.69 -10.46
N GLN A 80 -11.15 6.08 -11.36
CA GLN A 80 -12.38 6.70 -11.87
C GLN A 80 -13.30 7.15 -10.71
N ALA A 81 -13.27 6.45 -9.58
CA ALA A 81 -13.95 6.84 -8.35
C ALA A 81 -13.38 8.11 -7.71
N ASP A 82 -12.05 8.26 -7.64
CA ASP A 82 -11.39 9.47 -7.11
C ASP A 82 -11.62 10.69 -8.02
N ALA A 83 -11.66 10.49 -9.34
CA ALA A 83 -12.00 11.55 -10.29
C ALA A 83 -13.45 12.02 -10.13
N LEU A 84 -14.38 11.09 -9.91
CA LEU A 84 -15.78 11.40 -9.62
C LEU A 84 -15.94 12.11 -8.26
N LEU A 85 -15.19 11.68 -7.25
CA LEU A 85 -15.19 12.30 -5.92
C LEU A 85 -14.67 13.75 -6.00
N ALA A 86 -13.58 13.99 -6.73
CA ALA A 86 -13.03 15.32 -6.92
C ALA A 86 -14.00 16.25 -7.68
N GLN A 87 -14.68 15.74 -8.71
CA GLN A 87 -15.69 16.49 -9.46
C GLN A 87 -16.91 16.81 -8.58
N PHE A 88 -17.34 15.88 -7.73
CA PHE A 88 -18.43 16.11 -6.78
C PHE A 88 -18.07 17.22 -5.78
N MET A 89 -16.87 17.18 -5.19
CA MET A 89 -16.42 18.22 -4.26
C MET A 89 -16.24 19.59 -4.93
N ALA A 90 -15.82 19.65 -6.19
CA ALA A 90 -15.74 20.90 -6.94
C ALA A 90 -17.15 21.52 -7.17
N VAL A 91 -18.12 20.71 -7.56
CA VAL A 91 -19.53 21.11 -7.76
C VAL A 91 -20.17 21.59 -6.45
N GLU A 92 -19.81 20.97 -5.33
CA GLU A 92 -20.24 21.35 -3.98
C GLU A 92 -19.63 22.69 -3.54
N ASN A 93 -18.32 22.89 -3.76
CA ASN A 93 -17.61 24.13 -3.44
C ASN A 93 -18.09 25.32 -4.28
N ASP A 94 -18.48 25.12 -5.54
CA ASP A 94 -18.99 26.17 -6.42
C ASP A 94 -20.45 26.57 -6.13
N ALA A 95 -21.05 26.06 -5.05
CA ALA A 95 -22.43 26.32 -4.62
C ALA A 95 -23.52 26.03 -5.69
N SER A 96 -23.15 25.37 -6.78
CA SER A 96 -24.03 25.09 -7.92
C SER A 96 -25.14 24.10 -7.57
N LEU A 97 -24.86 23.15 -6.66
CA LEU A 97 -25.86 22.22 -6.13
C LEU A 97 -26.92 22.99 -5.31
N ALA A 98 -26.49 23.92 -4.46
CA ALA A 98 -27.41 24.74 -3.68
C ALA A 98 -28.27 25.66 -4.58
N GLN A 99 -27.68 26.20 -5.66
CA GLN A 99 -28.40 26.97 -6.68
C GLN A 99 -29.49 26.12 -7.35
N ARG A 100 -29.14 24.91 -7.78
CA ARG A 100 -30.07 24.00 -8.46
C ARG A 100 -31.20 23.53 -7.55
N VAL A 101 -30.92 23.29 -6.26
CA VAL A 101 -31.95 22.97 -5.26
C VAL A 101 -32.92 24.15 -5.08
N ARG A 102 -32.43 25.39 -4.99
CA ARG A 102 -33.29 26.59 -4.89
C ARG A 102 -34.21 26.73 -6.11
N GLU A 103 -33.69 26.51 -7.31
CA GLU A 103 -34.47 26.55 -8.56
C GLU A 103 -35.57 25.48 -8.58
N VAL A 104 -35.25 24.24 -8.20
CA VAL A 104 -36.23 23.14 -8.13
C VAL A 104 -37.32 23.44 -7.10
N VAL A 105 -36.94 23.94 -5.93
CA VAL A 105 -37.90 24.35 -4.88
C VAL A 105 -38.81 25.48 -5.37
N ALA A 106 -38.27 26.49 -6.05
CA ALA A 106 -39.06 27.59 -6.62
C ALA A 106 -40.03 27.09 -7.70
N SER A 107 -39.57 26.19 -8.59
CA SER A 107 -40.40 25.59 -9.64
C SER A 107 -41.52 24.70 -9.08
N ASN A 108 -41.24 23.93 -8.03
CA ASN A 108 -42.26 23.12 -7.38
C ASN A 108 -43.28 23.98 -6.63
N ARG A 109 -42.83 25.08 -6.00
CA ARG A 109 -43.73 26.03 -5.33
C ARG A 109 -44.66 26.74 -6.32
N SER A 110 -44.17 27.15 -7.49
CA SER A 110 -45.02 27.76 -8.52
C SER A 110 -46.04 26.77 -9.10
N LYS A 111 -45.63 25.53 -9.36
CA LYS A 111 -46.53 24.44 -9.78
C LYS A 111 -47.57 24.09 -8.73
N ALA A 112 -47.20 24.12 -7.44
CA ALA A 112 -48.13 23.88 -6.34
C ALA A 112 -49.14 25.03 -6.20
N GLY A 113 -48.71 26.29 -6.33
CA GLY A 113 -49.61 27.45 -6.32
C GLY A 113 -50.60 27.47 -7.50
N GLN A 114 -50.19 26.98 -8.67
CA GLN A 114 -51.02 26.87 -9.87
C GLN A 114 -52.04 25.71 -9.81
N ARG A 115 -51.90 24.76 -8.87
CA ARG A 115 -52.87 23.67 -8.64
C ARG A 115 -53.93 24.02 -7.59
N VAL A 116 -53.81 25.15 -6.90
CA VAL A 116 -54.69 25.57 -5.78
C VAL A 116 -55.50 26.84 -6.13
N ALA A 117 -55.32 27.39 -7.34
CA ALA A 117 -56.16 28.44 -7.93
C ALA A 117 -57.07 27.84 -9.00
#